data_AF-A0A4Q6AVC0-F1
#
_entry.id   AF-A0A4Q6AVC0-F1
#
_cell.length_a   1.000
_cell.length_b   1.000
_cell.length_c   1.000
_cell.angle_alpha   90.00
_cell.angle_beta   90.00
_cell.angle_gamma   90.00
#
_symmetry.space_group_name_H-M   'P 1'
#
loop_
_entity.id
_entity.type
_entity.pdbx_description
1 polymer ?
#
loop_
_entity_poly.entity_id
_entity_poly.type
_entity_poly.pdbx_seq_one_letter_code
_entity_poly.pdbx_strand_id
1 'polypeptide(L)'
;MEKEPTFQKVYIQGSIHPSIRVPMKRVQLHEKLPDGSMASLHLYDTSGPYTDPELDLDVKVGIPRLREQWILDRADTEERNTTQYLKLMAKAGTLPFDSHKPRRAKEGKNVSQMYYA
;
A
#
# COMPACT_ATOMS: atom_id res chain seq x y z
N MET A 1 8.92 23.12 -19.59
CA MET A 1 7.49 22.82 -19.74
C MET A 1 7.28 21.45 -19.11
N GLU A 2 6.65 21.40 -17.95
CA GLU A 2 6.38 20.16 -17.23
C GLU A 2 5.43 19.29 -18.07
N LYS A 3 5.82 18.04 -18.30
CA LYS A 3 5.09 17.15 -19.21
C LYS A 3 3.94 16.53 -18.43
N GLU A 4 2.72 16.89 -18.79
CA GLU A 4 1.50 16.26 -18.28
C GLU A 4 1.63 14.73 -18.31
N PRO A 5 1.26 14.01 -17.23
CA PRO A 5 1.41 12.57 -17.15
C PRO A 5 0.53 11.90 -18.21
N THR A 6 1.11 10.95 -18.95
CA THR A 6 0.42 10.20 -20.03
C THR A 6 -0.58 9.15 -19.50
N PHE A 7 -0.80 9.10 -18.19
CA PHE A 7 -1.70 8.17 -17.54
C PHE A 7 -2.30 8.79 -16.27
N GLN A 8 -3.42 8.24 -15.84
CA GLN A 8 -4.06 8.59 -14.56
C GLN A 8 -3.94 7.41 -13.60
N LYS A 9 -3.65 7.70 -12.33
CA LYS A 9 -3.75 6.70 -11.28
C LYS A 9 -5.23 6.43 -10.99
N VAL A 10 -5.62 5.16 -11.00
CA VAL A 10 -6.98 4.73 -10.66
C VAL A 10 -6.93 3.53 -9.72
N TYR A 11 -8.02 3.29 -9.01
CA TYR A 11 -8.12 2.19 -8.08
C TYR A 11 -9.31 1.29 -8.42
N ILE A 12 -9.06 -0.02 -8.50
CA ILE A 12 -10.11 -1.03 -8.62
C ILE A 12 -10.47 -1.50 -7.21
N GLN A 13 -11.76 -1.41 -6.86
CA GLN A 13 -12.24 -1.83 -5.55
C GLN A 13 -12.36 -3.36 -5.47
N GLY A 14 -11.92 -3.94 -4.36
CA GLY A 14 -12.09 -5.38 -4.09
C GLY A 14 -13.54 -5.75 -3.81
N SER A 15 -13.98 -6.92 -4.30
CA SER A 15 -15.33 -7.43 -4.08
C SER A 15 -15.52 -8.12 -2.72
N ILE A 16 -14.59 -9.01 -2.35
CA ILE A 16 -14.61 -9.75 -1.07
C ILE A 16 -14.23 -8.83 0.10
N HIS A 17 -13.26 -7.95 -0.13
CA HIS A 17 -12.79 -6.99 0.85
C HIS A 17 -12.94 -5.57 0.28
N PRO A 18 -14.09 -4.89 0.54
CA PRO A 18 -14.38 -3.59 -0.05
C PRO A 18 -13.41 -2.47 0.32
N SER A 19 -12.65 -2.63 1.40
CA SER A 19 -11.59 -1.71 1.82
C SER A 19 -10.32 -1.81 0.96
N ILE A 20 -10.16 -2.87 0.16
CA ILE A 20 -9.01 -3.05 -0.72
C ILE A 20 -9.20 -2.22 -1.98
N ARG A 21 -8.23 -1.36 -2.26
CA ARG A 21 -8.14 -0.54 -3.48
C ARG A 21 -6.86 -0.92 -4.23
N VAL A 22 -7.01 -1.61 -5.37
CA VAL A 22 -5.89 -2.10 -6.18
C VAL A 22 -5.46 -1.01 -7.17
N PRO A 23 -4.22 -0.49 -7.10
CA PRO A 23 -3.76 0.60 -7.96
C PRO A 23 -3.51 0.12 -9.40
N MET A 24 -3.94 0.93 -10.36
CA MET A 24 -3.71 0.73 -11.80
C MET A 24 -3.37 2.08 -12.45
N LYS A 25 -2.67 2.03 -13.60
CA LYS A 25 -2.54 3.18 -14.50
C LYS A 25 -3.60 3.09 -15.58
N ARG A 26 -4.45 4.10 -15.70
CA ARG A 26 -5.41 4.24 -16.80
C ARG A 26 -4.81 5.12 -17.89
N VAL A 27 -4.63 4.57 -19.07
CA VAL A 27 -4.20 5.29 -20.28
C VAL A 27 -5.42 5.45 -21.18
N GLN A 28 -5.73 6.69 -21.56
CA GLN A 28 -6.78 6.96 -22.53
C GLN A 28 -6.25 6.72 -23.94
N LEU A 29 -7.01 6.01 -24.75
CA LEU A 29 -6.70 5.74 -26.16
C LEU A 29 -7.41 6.77 -27.05
N HIS A 30 -7.00 6.86 -28.32
CA HIS A 30 -7.64 7.76 -29.29
C HIS A 30 -8.97 7.20 -29.85
N GLU A 31 -9.21 5.89 -29.70
CA GLU A 31 -10.42 5.22 -30.17
C GLU A 31 -11.64 5.59 -29.32
N LYS A 32 -12.79 5.77 -29.97
CA LYS A 32 -14.09 5.94 -29.31
C LYS A 32 -14.87 4.63 -29.33
N LEU A 33 -15.49 4.30 -28.21
CA LEU A 33 -16.40 3.18 -28.07
C LEU A 33 -17.79 3.52 -28.65
N PRO A 34 -18.64 2.52 -28.94
CA PRO A 34 -19.98 2.75 -29.50
C PRO A 34 -20.90 3.64 -28.66
N ASP A 35 -20.65 3.73 -27.36
CA ASP A 35 -21.38 4.60 -26.42
C ASP A 35 -20.88 6.06 -26.42
N GLY A 36 -19.90 6.38 -27.26
CA GLY A 36 -19.30 7.71 -27.39
C GLY A 36 -18.18 8.02 -26.40
N SER A 37 -17.89 7.13 -25.45
CA SER A 37 -16.77 7.26 -24.52
C SER A 37 -15.43 6.94 -25.20
N MET A 38 -14.33 7.45 -24.64
CA MET A 38 -12.98 7.11 -25.12
C MET A 38 -12.55 5.75 -24.56
N ALA A 39 -12.02 4.88 -25.40
CA ALA A 39 -11.43 3.62 -24.95
C ALA A 39 -10.26 3.87 -23.98
N SER A 40 -10.06 2.96 -23.04
CA SER A 40 -8.97 3.07 -22.06
C SER A 40 -8.32 1.71 -21.79
N LEU A 41 -7.02 1.74 -21.49
CA LEU A 41 -6.23 0.59 -21.11
C LEU A 41 -5.78 0.73 -19.66
N HIS A 42 -5.99 -0.33 -18.86
CA HIS A 42 -5.50 -0.41 -17.49
C HIS A 42 -4.20 -1.21 -17.47
N LEU A 43 -3.15 -0.61 -16.92
CA LEU A 43 -1.83 -1.23 -16.75
C LEU A 43 -1.53 -1.42 -15.27
N TYR A 44 -0.75 -2.46 -14.98
CA TYR A 44 -0.27 -2.72 -13.62
C TYR A 44 0.58 -1.55 -13.10
N ASP A 45 0.33 -1.12 -11.87
CA ASP A 45 1.01 0.03 -11.28
C ASP A 45 1.78 -0.32 -10.00
N THR A 46 3.11 -0.39 -10.11
CA THR A 46 4.01 -0.62 -8.98
C THR A 46 4.52 0.66 -8.33
N SER A 47 4.12 1.84 -8.81
CA SER A 47 4.69 3.12 -8.34
C SER A 47 4.28 3.51 -6.91
N GLY A 48 3.31 2.82 -6.32
CA GLY A 48 2.86 3.10 -4.95
C GLY A 48 2.20 4.49 -4.82
N PRO A 49 2.01 5.01 -3.60
CA PRO A 49 1.27 6.25 -3.38
C PRO A 49 1.96 7.49 -3.98
N TYR A 50 3.23 7.40 -4.37
CA TYR A 50 4.02 8.54 -4.88
C TYR A 50 3.54 9.13 -6.20
N THR A 51 2.71 8.42 -6.94
CA THR A 51 2.09 8.90 -8.20
C THR A 51 0.62 9.23 -8.03
N ASP A 52 0.11 9.19 -6.80
CA ASP A 52 -1.24 9.55 -6.47
C ASP A 52 -1.30 11.05 -6.12
N PRO A 53 -1.89 11.90 -6.98
CA PRO A 53 -1.95 13.33 -6.70
C PRO A 53 -2.88 13.68 -5.53
N GLU A 54 -3.71 12.74 -5.06
CA GLU A 54 -4.60 12.95 -3.91
C GLU A 54 -3.92 12.67 -2.57
N LEU A 55 -2.71 12.11 -2.57
CA LEU A 55 -1.97 11.75 -1.35
C LEU A 55 -0.84 12.75 -1.09
N ASP A 56 -0.93 13.47 0.03
CA ASP A 56 0.18 14.25 0.58
C ASP A 56 1.09 13.32 1.40
N LEU A 57 2.33 13.16 0.96
CA LEU A 57 3.28 12.19 1.54
C LEU A 57 4.46 12.91 2.19
N ASP A 58 4.56 12.81 3.52
CA ASP A 58 5.77 13.18 4.24
C ASP A 58 6.68 11.96 4.39
N VAL A 59 7.85 12.03 3.74
CA VAL A 59 8.89 10.99 3.83
C VAL A 59 9.37 10.74 5.25
N LYS A 60 9.26 11.71 6.18
CA LYS A 60 9.64 11.53 7.59
C LYS A 60 8.61 10.73 8.37
N VAL A 61 7.36 10.71 7.92
CA VAL A 61 6.26 9.94 8.53
C VAL A 61 6.16 8.56 7.89
N GLY A 62 6.38 8.47 6.57
CA GLY A 62 6.24 7.26 5.79
C GLY A 62 4.87 7.15 5.11
N ILE A 63 4.62 6.01 4.45
CA ILE A 63 3.39 5.80 3.67
C ILE A 63 2.24 5.23 4.52
N PRO A 64 0.96 5.44 4.10
CA PRO A 64 -0.19 4.86 4.79
C PRO A 64 -0.11 3.33 4.94
N ARG A 65 -0.45 2.84 6.13
CA ARG A 65 -0.38 1.41 6.51
C ARG A 65 -1.63 0.64 6.09
N LEU A 66 -1.93 0.62 4.79
CA LEU A 66 -3.18 0.07 4.24
C LEU A 66 -3.50 -1.38 4.65
N ARG A 67 -2.48 -2.18 4.98
CA ARG A 67 -2.61 -3.60 5.32
C ARG A 67 -2.76 -3.88 6.82
N GLU A 68 -2.62 -2.86 7.66
CA GLU A 68 -2.56 -3.04 9.11
C GLU A 68 -3.83 -3.68 9.65
N GLN A 69 -5.00 -3.15 9.28
CA GLN A 69 -6.27 -3.69 9.73
C GLN A 69 -6.43 -5.16 9.34
N TRP A 70 -6.05 -5.54 8.11
CA TRP A 70 -6.17 -6.93 7.64
C TRP A 70 -5.28 -7.90 8.42
N ILE A 71 -4.13 -7.42 8.89
CA ILE A 71 -3.21 -8.20 9.74
C ILE A 71 -3.79 -8.35 11.16
N LEU A 72 -4.45 -7.30 11.68
CA LEU A 72 -5.12 -7.32 12.98
C LEU A 72 -6.33 -8.25 12.98
N ASP A 73 -7.17 -8.17 11.94
CA ASP A 73 -8.42 -8.92 11.81
C ASP A 73 -8.20 -10.45 11.80
N ARG A 74 -7.06 -10.92 11.29
CA ARG A 74 -6.69 -12.35 11.33
C ARG A 74 -6.46 -12.87 12.75
N ALA A 75 -6.19 -11.99 13.71
CA ALA A 75 -5.91 -12.33 15.11
C ALA A 75 -4.77 -13.35 15.34
N ASP A 76 -3.93 -13.65 14.34
CA ASP A 76 -2.83 -14.61 14.42
C ASP A 76 -1.48 -13.99 14.82
N THR A 77 -1.44 -12.66 14.99
CA THR A 77 -0.23 -11.92 15.36
C THR A 77 -0.36 -11.20 16.69
N GLU A 78 0.76 -10.97 17.35
CA GLU A 78 0.90 -10.18 18.57
C GLU A 78 2.02 -9.13 18.41
N GLU A 79 1.92 -8.03 19.15
CA GLU A 79 3.01 -7.05 19.21
C GLU A 79 4.24 -7.66 19.88
N ARG A 80 5.41 -7.40 19.30
CA ARG A 80 6.69 -7.79 19.86
C ARG A 80 7.37 -6.56 20.42
N ASN A 81 7.91 -6.67 21.64
CA ASN A 81 8.74 -5.62 22.21
C ASN A 81 9.91 -5.28 21.30
N THR A 82 10.25 -3.99 21.25
CA THR A 82 11.26 -3.43 20.35
C THR A 82 12.59 -4.18 20.46
N THR A 83 13.12 -4.57 19.30
CA THR A 83 14.42 -5.23 19.19
C THR A 83 15.54 -4.31 19.67
N GLN A 84 16.68 -4.89 20.06
CA GLN A 84 17.88 -4.13 20.42
C GLN A 84 18.32 -3.18 19.29
N TYR A 85 18.06 -3.54 18.04
CA TYR A 85 18.27 -2.72 16.85
C TYR A 85 17.44 -1.42 16.85
N LEU A 86 16.13 -1.50 17.12
CA LEU A 86 15.28 -0.30 17.22
C LEU A 86 15.71 0.61 18.37
N LYS A 87 16.15 0.02 19.49
CA LYS A 87 16.73 0.78 20.61
C LYS A 87 18.04 1.46 20.21
N LEU A 88 18.87 0.81 19.40
CA LEU A 88 20.14 1.36 18.90
C LEU A 88 19.89 2.55 17.96
N MET A 89 18.92 2.43 17.05
CA MET A 89 18.53 3.50 16.12
C MET A 89 17.90 4.70 16.83
N ALA A 90 17.06 4.46 17.85
CA ALA A 90 16.55 5.49 18.75
C ALA A 90 17.68 6.27 19.41
N LYS A 91 18.68 5.54 19.93
CA LYS A 91 19.85 6.15 20.59
C LYS A 91 20.75 6.92 19.61
N ALA A 92 20.80 6.51 18.35
CA ALA A 92 21.55 7.19 17.30
C ALA A 92 20.83 8.43 16.71
N GLY A 93 19.66 8.83 17.25
CA GLY A 93 18.87 9.93 16.71
C GLY A 93 18.38 9.71 15.28
N THR A 94 18.46 8.46 14.80
CA THR A 94 18.20 8.05 13.41
C THR A 94 17.01 7.10 13.38
N LEU A 95 15.95 7.36 14.15
CA LEU A 95 14.67 6.72 13.86
C LEU A 95 14.07 7.48 12.68
N PRO A 96 14.11 6.94 11.46
CA PRO A 96 13.76 7.75 10.31
C PRO A 96 12.23 7.81 10.11
N PHE A 97 11.44 7.09 10.93
CA PHE A 97 10.00 6.92 10.75
C PHE A 97 9.28 6.64 12.07
N ASP A 98 7.97 6.88 12.07
CA ASP A 98 7.07 6.57 13.18
C ASP A 98 7.26 5.12 13.66
N SER A 99 7.64 4.99 14.95
CA SER A 99 8.13 3.76 15.57
C SER A 99 6.97 2.81 15.92
N HIS A 100 6.24 2.36 14.91
CA HIS A 100 5.24 1.33 15.08
C HIS A 100 5.90 0.05 15.62
N LYS A 101 5.16 -0.68 16.47
CA LYS A 101 5.69 -1.90 17.06
C LYS A 101 5.71 -3.02 16.03
N PRO A 102 6.83 -3.75 15.92
CA PRO A 102 6.86 -4.94 15.08
C PRO A 102 5.88 -5.99 15.62
N ARG A 103 5.31 -6.79 14.73
CA ARG A 103 4.42 -7.91 15.08
C ARG A 103 5.10 -9.24 14.79
N ARG A 104 4.71 -10.28 15.52
CA ARG A 104 5.11 -11.68 15.27
C ARG A 104 3.89 -12.58 15.32
N ALA A 105 4.02 -13.81 14.80
CA ALA A 105 2.99 -14.83 15.00
C ALA A 105 2.80 -15.10 16.51
N LYS A 106 1.56 -15.36 16.92
CA LYS A 106 1.27 -15.90 18.25
C LYS A 106 1.82 -17.32 18.35
N GLU A 107 2.02 -17.79 19.58
CA GLU A 107 2.42 -19.17 19.84
C GLU A 107 1.46 -20.16 19.16
N GLY A 108 2.00 -21.15 18.45
CA GLY A 108 1.21 -22.12 17.69
C GLY A 108 0.49 -21.59 16.44
N LYS A 109 0.69 -20.33 16.03
CA LYS A 109 0.11 -19.75 14.81
C LYS A 109 1.13 -19.64 13.69
N ASN A 110 0.65 -19.74 12.45
CA ASN A 110 1.44 -19.53 11.24
C ASN A 110 0.84 -18.36 10.44
N VAL A 111 1.71 -17.48 9.96
CA VAL A 111 1.32 -16.22 9.29
C VAL A 111 1.68 -16.18 7.81
N SER A 112 2.30 -17.24 7.29
CA SER A 112 2.67 -17.33 5.88
C SER A 112 1.43 -17.46 4.99
N GLN A 113 1.47 -16.89 3.78
CA GLN A 113 0.36 -17.05 2.83
C GLN A 113 0.17 -18.51 2.41
N MET A 114 1.25 -19.28 2.35
CA MET A 114 1.22 -20.72 2.07
C MET A 114 0.40 -21.51 3.09
N TYR A 115 0.36 -21.09 4.36
CA TYR A 115 -0.46 -21.76 5.38
C TYR A 115 -1.95 -21.43 5.26
N TYR A 116 -2.31 -20.27 4.72
CA TYR A 116 -3.70 -19.86 4.56
C TYR A 116 -4.33 -20.33 3.23
N ALA A 117 -3.52 -20.74 2.27
CA ALA A 117 -3.94 -21.18 0.94
C ALA A 117 -4.40 -22.65 0.95
#